data_AF-A0A0M8N846-F1
#
_entry.id   AF-A0A0M8N846-F1
#
_cell.length_a   1.000
_cell.length_b   1.000
_cell.length_c   1.000
_cell.angle_alpha   90.00
_cell.angle_beta   90.00
_cell.angle_gamma   90.00
#
_symmetry.space_group_name_H-M   'P 1'
#
loop_
_entity.id
_entity.type
_entity.pdbx_description
1 polymer ?
#
loop_
_entity_poly.entity_id
_entity_poly.type
_entity_poly.pdbx_seq_one_letter_code
_entity_poly.pdbx_strand_id
1 'polypeptide(L)'
;MASSPLVAATAQSACLGVASSILAQALTAYNEASNSGKPVSLTVDWVPVLQYLLYILISTPPNFKWQQLLESSFPAYPATKEQQTRPEKQADADAKADADADADDSAAKPGTQQQQQQQPLSKANTLIKLLLDQTLAAAANTLLYSVFAHSLRAAMHPQPALASPLDALRFLAGQWSSSSSSSSSSSSSSGEGPGPGPDFARVRWEAVWEAAQGEFWPMLLAGLRLWPLVALLNFSLIRSVQGRNLLSGVAGLGWGVYVCLAAQ
;
A
#
# COMPACT_ATOMS: atom_id res chain seq x y z
N MET A 1 -23.69 3.65 -3.31
CA MET A 1 -23.23 2.29 -3.64
C MET A 1 -22.02 1.99 -2.79
N ALA A 2 -22.04 0.95 -1.96
CA ALA A 2 -20.85 0.58 -1.18
C ALA A 2 -19.73 0.18 -2.14
N SER A 3 -18.60 0.86 -2.11
CA SER A 3 -17.42 0.48 -2.89
C SER A 3 -16.91 -0.88 -2.41
N SER A 4 -16.43 -1.71 -3.33
CA SER A 4 -15.80 -2.98 -2.97
C SER A 4 -14.66 -2.74 -1.97
N PRO A 5 -14.51 -3.53 -0.90
CA PRO A 5 -13.45 -3.37 0.10
C PRO A 5 -12.05 -3.25 -0.50
N LEU A 6 -11.79 -3.94 -1.60
CA LEU A 6 -10.54 -3.86 -2.37
C LEU A 6 -10.30 -2.45 -2.93
N VAL A 7 -11.33 -1.82 -3.52
CA VAL A 7 -11.24 -0.48 -4.09
C VAL A 7 -11.01 0.55 -2.99
N ALA A 8 -11.71 0.41 -1.87
CA ALA A 8 -11.52 1.28 -0.71
C ALA A 8 -10.09 1.17 -0.16
N ALA A 9 -9.59 -0.05 0.04
CA ALA A 9 -8.23 -0.29 0.52
C ALA A 9 -7.16 0.25 -0.45
N THR A 10 -7.37 0.08 -1.75
CA THR A 10 -6.45 0.59 -2.79
C THR A 10 -6.44 2.12 -2.81
N ALA A 11 -7.61 2.76 -2.74
CA ALA A 11 -7.72 4.22 -2.68
C ALA A 11 -7.08 4.80 -1.41
N GLN A 12 -7.32 4.18 -0.25
CA GLN A 12 -6.69 4.59 1.00
C GLN A 12 -5.17 4.48 0.95
N SER A 13 -4.65 3.36 0.42
CA SER A 13 -3.22 3.12 0.27
C SER A 13 -2.59 4.11 -0.71
N ALA A 14 -3.27 4.41 -1.82
CA ALA A 14 -2.82 5.40 -2.79
C ALA A 14 -2.67 6.80 -2.16
N CYS A 15 -3.68 7.26 -1.41
CA CYS A 15 -3.64 8.54 -0.72
C CYS A 15 -2.48 8.61 0.30
N LEU A 16 -2.33 7.58 1.13
CA LEU A 16 -1.23 7.51 2.10
C LEU A 16 0.13 7.44 1.41
N GLY A 17 0.23 6.74 0.28
CA GLY A 17 1.45 6.62 -0.50
C GLY A 17 1.91 7.94 -1.11
N VAL A 18 0.99 8.67 -1.73
CA VAL A 18 1.28 10.02 -2.26
C VAL A 18 1.74 10.94 -1.15
N ALA A 19 1.04 10.95 -0.01
CA ALA A 19 1.45 11.74 1.15
C ALA A 19 2.85 11.34 1.66
N SER A 20 3.13 10.03 1.74
CA SER A 20 4.43 9.50 2.16
C SER A 20 5.56 9.95 1.24
N SER A 21 5.35 9.91 -0.08
CA SER A 21 6.37 10.30 -1.06
C SER A 21 6.67 11.80 -1.00
N ILE A 22 5.64 12.64 -0.87
CA ILE A 22 5.80 14.09 -0.70
C ILE A 22 6.55 14.40 0.60
N LEU A 23 6.20 13.71 1.70
CA LEU A 23 6.89 13.87 2.99
C LEU A 23 8.35 13.43 2.93
N ALA A 24 8.67 12.35 2.22
CA ALA A 24 10.05 11.91 2.01
C ALA A 24 10.88 12.99 1.29
N GLN A 25 10.33 13.61 0.24
CA GLN A 25 10.99 14.74 -0.44
C GLN A 25 11.13 15.96 0.49
N ALA A 26 10.13 16.26 1.30
CA ALA A 26 10.18 17.35 2.28
C ALA A 26 11.27 17.14 3.34
N LEU A 27 11.41 15.92 3.87
CA LEU A 27 12.48 15.57 4.81
C LEU A 27 13.86 15.65 4.16
N THR A 28 13.97 15.24 2.90
CA THR A 28 15.23 15.33 2.14
C THR A 28 15.66 16.79 1.99
N ALA A 29 14.75 17.66 1.52
CA ALA A 29 15.00 19.10 1.38
C ALA A 29 15.33 19.77 2.73
N TYR A 30 14.67 19.34 3.82
CA TYR A 30 14.96 19.83 5.17
C TYR A 30 16.38 19.45 5.63
N ASN A 31 16.77 18.18 5.44
CA ASN A 31 18.11 17.71 5.80
C ASN A 31 19.19 18.44 4.99
N GLU A 32 18.97 18.66 3.69
CA GLU A 32 19.88 19.40 2.83
C GLU A 32 20.02 20.87 3.26
N ALA A 33 18.92 21.53 3.60
CA ALA A 33 18.93 22.90 4.11
C ALA A 33 19.69 23.00 5.45
N SER A 34 19.47 22.03 6.34
CA SER A 34 20.15 21.95 7.64
C SER A 34 21.66 21.74 7.49
N ASN A 35 22.09 20.86 6.58
CA ASN A 35 23.51 20.56 6.36
C ASN A 35 24.25 21.65 5.56
N SER A 36 23.56 22.33 4.63
CA SER A 36 24.19 23.30 3.72
C SER A 36 24.11 24.74 4.22
N GLY A 37 23.32 25.01 5.26
CA GLY A 37 23.08 26.37 5.79
C GLY A 37 22.41 27.33 4.81
N LYS A 38 21.90 26.83 3.67
CA LYS A 38 21.22 27.61 2.62
C LYS A 38 19.73 27.28 2.62
N PRO A 39 18.84 28.26 2.38
CA PRO A 39 17.42 27.99 2.23
C PRO A 39 17.18 27.14 0.98
N VAL A 40 16.69 25.91 1.17
CA VAL A 40 16.22 25.04 0.07
C VAL A 40 14.71 25.23 -0.05
N SER A 41 14.24 25.57 -1.24
CA SER A 41 12.80 25.61 -1.53
C SER A 41 12.26 24.21 -1.74
N LEU A 42 11.18 23.84 -1.06
CA LEU A 42 10.48 22.57 -1.30
C LEU A 42 9.82 22.58 -2.69
N THR A 43 10.49 21.98 -3.66
CA THR A 43 9.91 21.69 -4.98
C THR A 43 9.57 20.21 -5.06
N VAL A 44 8.28 19.90 -5.04
CA VAL A 44 7.81 18.52 -5.17
C VAL A 44 8.05 18.05 -6.59
N ASP A 45 8.89 17.03 -6.74
CA ASP A 45 9.01 16.28 -7.98
C ASP A 45 7.90 15.21 -8.04
N TRP A 46 6.97 15.39 -8.96
CA TRP A 46 5.84 14.49 -9.12
C TRP A 46 6.18 13.18 -9.80
N VAL A 47 7.34 13.08 -10.47
CA VAL A 47 7.73 11.86 -11.18
C VAL A 47 7.93 10.68 -10.20
N PRO A 48 8.74 10.78 -9.12
CA PRO A 48 8.83 9.75 -8.07
C PRO A 48 7.50 9.48 -7.35
N VAL A 49 6.67 10.52 -7.15
CA VAL A 49 5.35 10.37 -6.50
C VAL A 49 4.43 9.48 -7.32
N LEU A 50 4.36 9.72 -8.64
CA LEU A 50 3.53 8.94 -9.55
C LEU A 50 4.06 7.52 -9.74
N GLN A 51 5.38 7.30 -9.70
CA GLN A 51 5.97 5.96 -9.73
C GLN A 51 5.59 5.16 -8.48
N TYR A 52 5.66 5.78 -7.31
CA TYR A 52 5.25 5.13 -6.07
C TYR A 52 3.75 4.87 -6.03
N LEU A 53 2.95 5.81 -6.54
CA LEU A 53 1.51 5.61 -6.74
C LEU A 53 1.24 4.41 -7.66
N LEU A 54 1.95 4.31 -8.79
CA LEU A 54 1.82 3.18 -9.72
C LEU A 54 2.18 1.85 -9.03
N TYR A 55 3.27 1.83 -8.25
CA TYR A 55 3.63 0.67 -7.44
C TYR A 55 2.48 0.25 -6.52
N ILE A 56 1.87 1.19 -5.79
CA ILE A 56 0.77 0.90 -4.86
C ILE A 56 -0.45 0.36 -5.59
N LEU A 57 -0.81 0.94 -6.73
CA LEU A 57 -1.94 0.46 -7.53
C LEU A 57 -1.73 -0.97 -8.05
N ILE A 58 -0.48 -1.36 -8.32
CA ILE A 58 -0.12 -2.70 -8.78
C ILE A 58 -0.01 -3.69 -7.61
N SER A 59 0.59 -3.28 -6.48
CA SER A 59 0.94 -4.18 -5.38
C SER A 59 -0.19 -4.37 -4.35
N THR A 60 -1.08 -3.38 -4.19
CA THR A 60 -2.17 -3.47 -3.20
C THR A 60 -3.16 -4.60 -3.50
N PRO A 61 -3.63 -4.81 -4.76
CA PRO A 61 -4.60 -5.87 -5.02
C PRO A 61 -4.07 -7.30 -4.77
N PRO A 62 -2.85 -7.67 -5.21
CA PRO A 62 -2.23 -8.94 -4.83
C PRO A 62 -2.09 -9.10 -3.31
N ASN A 63 -1.65 -8.04 -2.61
CA ASN A 63 -1.53 -8.06 -1.15
C ASN A 63 -2.88 -8.31 -0.46
N PHE A 64 -3.95 -7.66 -0.93
CA PHE A 64 -5.29 -7.88 -0.40
C PHE A 64 -5.77 -9.32 -0.64
N LYS A 65 -5.50 -9.89 -1.83
CA LYS A 65 -5.83 -11.29 -2.13
C LYS A 65 -5.03 -12.27 -1.28
N TRP A 66 -3.76 -11.99 -1.02
CA TRP A 66 -2.93 -12.79 -0.12
C TRP A 66 -3.52 -12.81 1.29
N GLN A 67 -3.92 -11.65 1.83
CA GLN A 67 -4.59 -11.57 3.12
C GLN A 67 -5.90 -12.37 3.13
N GLN A 68 -6.70 -12.31 2.06
CA GLN A 68 -7.91 -13.12 1.94
C GLN A 68 -7.62 -14.62 1.91
N LEU A 69 -6.56 -15.04 1.22
CA LEU A 69 -6.12 -16.44 1.16
C LEU A 69 -5.68 -16.94 2.53
N LEU A 70 -4.95 -16.12 3.29
CA LEU A 70 -4.57 -16.45 4.67
C LEU A 70 -5.79 -16.53 5.59
N GLU A 71 -6.73 -15.61 5.45
CA GLU A 71 -7.97 -15.63 6.23
C GLU A 71 -8.86 -16.83 5.92
N SER A 72 -8.95 -17.25 4.65
CA SER A 72 -9.71 -18.43 4.26
C SER A 72 -9.03 -19.74 4.67
N SER A 73 -7.70 -19.81 4.55
CA SER A 73 -6.94 -21.03 4.86
C SER A 73 -6.74 -21.24 6.36
N PHE A 74 -6.63 -20.16 7.14
CA PHE A 74 -6.36 -20.21 8.58
C PHE A 74 -7.28 -19.28 9.39
N PRO A 75 -8.59 -19.51 9.48
CA PRO A 75 -9.52 -18.57 10.11
C PRO A 75 -9.08 -18.15 11.51
N ALA A 76 -8.99 -16.84 11.77
CA ALA A 76 -8.60 -16.32 13.09
C ALA A 76 -9.68 -16.59 14.15
N TYR A 77 -10.94 -16.63 13.70
CA TYR A 77 -12.14 -16.90 14.47
C TYR A 77 -12.88 -18.09 13.85
N PRO A 78 -12.56 -19.34 14.24
CA PRO A 78 -13.32 -20.49 13.78
C PRO A 78 -14.71 -20.50 14.43
N ALA A 79 -15.75 -20.72 13.63
CA ALA A 79 -17.12 -20.80 14.14
C ALA A 79 -17.24 -21.88 15.22
N THR A 80 -17.79 -21.52 16.39
CA THR A 80 -18.05 -22.47 17.47
C THR A 80 -19.09 -23.50 17.01
N LYS A 81 -18.92 -24.78 17.40
CA LYS A 81 -19.79 -25.91 17.01
C LYS A 81 -21.30 -25.66 17.23
N GLU A 82 -21.69 -24.77 18.13
CA GLU A 82 -23.10 -24.39 18.40
C GLU A 82 -23.75 -23.56 17.27
N GLN A 83 -22.97 -22.88 16.44
CA GLN A 83 -23.50 -22.13 15.28
C GLN A 83 -23.77 -23.02 14.07
N GLN A 84 -23.24 -24.25 14.04
CA GLN A 84 -23.53 -25.22 12.97
C GLN A 84 -24.86 -25.96 13.17
N THR A 85 -25.43 -25.94 14.38
CA THR A 85 -26.65 -26.70 14.74
C THR A 85 -27.94 -25.88 14.79
N ARG A 86 -27.92 -24.55 14.65
CA ARG A 86 -29.15 -23.75 14.56
C ARG A 86 -29.78 -23.93 13.18
N PRO A 87 -30.91 -24.65 13.03
CA PRO A 87 -31.55 -24.81 11.72
C PRO A 87 -32.09 -23.44 11.25
N GLU A 88 -31.93 -23.13 9.97
CA GLU A 88 -32.36 -21.89 9.29
C GLU A 88 -33.76 -21.39 9.69
N LYS A 89 -34.68 -22.30 10.05
CA LYS A 89 -36.06 -21.98 10.44
C LYS A 89 -36.23 -21.02 11.63
N GLN A 90 -35.22 -20.87 12.49
CA GLN A 90 -35.34 -19.99 13.65
C GLN A 90 -34.94 -18.53 13.36
N ALA A 91 -34.18 -18.29 12.28
CA ALA A 91 -33.82 -16.95 11.84
C ALA A 91 -35.01 -16.21 11.19
N ASP A 92 -35.91 -16.94 10.52
CA ASP A 92 -37.08 -16.37 9.85
C ASP A 92 -38.19 -15.94 10.83
N ALA A 93 -38.26 -16.56 12.02
CA ALA A 93 -39.25 -16.24 13.04
C ALA A 93 -38.92 -14.93 13.78
N ASP A 94 -37.64 -14.70 14.06
CA ASP A 94 -37.17 -13.45 14.69
C ASP A 94 -37.30 -12.26 13.71
N ALA A 95 -37.10 -12.48 12.40
CA ALA A 95 -37.26 -11.44 11.38
C ALA A 95 -38.71 -10.97 11.18
N LYS A 96 -39.70 -11.79 11.56
CA LYS A 96 -41.13 -11.47 11.38
C LYS A 96 -41.74 -10.79 12.60
N ALA A 97 -41.14 -10.91 13.77
CA ALA A 97 -41.57 -10.22 14.99
C ALA A 97 -41.15 -8.73 15.03
N ASP A 98 -40.10 -8.37 14.27
CA ASP A 98 -39.58 -6.99 14.18
C ASP A 98 -40.34 -6.09 13.19
N ALA A 99 -41.36 -6.61 12.48
CA ALA A 99 -42.07 -5.87 11.42
C ALA A 99 -43.36 -5.14 11.86
N ASP A 100 -43.83 -5.34 13.09
CA ASP A 100 -45.12 -4.80 13.59
C ASP A 100 -44.98 -3.81 14.78
N ALA A 101 -43.81 -3.19 14.97
CA ALA A 101 -43.63 -2.09 15.91
C ALA A 101 -43.19 -0.81 15.17
N ASP A 102 -44.19 0.00 14.80
CA ASP A 102 -44.02 1.30 14.17
C ASP A 102 -43.65 2.39 15.20
N ALA A 103 -43.01 3.44 14.68
CA ALA A 103 -42.75 4.77 15.25
C ALA A 103 -41.62 4.98 16.30
N ASP A 104 -40.64 5.73 15.81
CA ASP A 104 -39.80 6.73 16.49
C ASP A 104 -38.45 6.29 17.10
N ASP A 105 -37.49 7.19 16.90
CA ASP A 105 -36.10 7.26 17.36
C ASP A 105 -34.98 6.57 16.54
N SER A 106 -33.98 7.40 16.24
CA SER A 106 -32.77 7.09 15.50
C SER A 106 -31.84 6.20 16.32
N ALA A 107 -31.76 4.92 15.97
CA ALA A 107 -30.60 4.10 16.30
C ALA A 107 -30.32 3.08 15.20
N ALA A 108 -29.49 3.46 14.22
CA ALA A 108 -28.91 2.52 13.27
C ALA A 108 -28.05 1.49 14.03
N LYS A 109 -28.59 0.28 14.24
CA LYS A 109 -27.88 -0.87 14.82
C LYS A 109 -26.65 -1.23 13.96
N PRO A 110 -25.42 -1.24 14.51
CA PRO A 110 -24.22 -1.65 13.78
C PRO A 110 -24.04 -3.18 13.82
N GLY A 111 -24.88 -3.92 13.08
CA GLY A 111 -24.79 -5.38 12.98
C GLY A 111 -23.86 -5.81 11.86
N THR A 112 -22.67 -6.34 12.20
CA THR A 112 -21.92 -7.46 11.55
C THR A 112 -20.47 -7.48 12.04
N GLN A 113 -19.82 -6.32 12.27
CA GLN A 113 -18.42 -6.27 12.73
C GLN A 113 -18.25 -6.50 14.24
N GLN A 114 -19.30 -6.31 15.05
CA GLN A 114 -19.23 -6.49 16.51
C GLN A 114 -19.26 -7.96 16.96
N GLN A 115 -19.73 -8.90 16.12
CA GLN A 115 -19.82 -10.32 16.51
C GLN A 115 -18.50 -11.09 16.41
N GLN A 116 -17.51 -10.63 15.64
CA GLN A 116 -16.19 -11.28 15.57
C GLN A 116 -15.36 -11.11 16.86
N GLN A 117 -15.68 -10.13 17.72
CA GLN A 117 -14.98 -9.94 18.99
C GLN A 117 -15.32 -10.97 20.08
N GLN A 118 -16.37 -11.78 19.89
CA GLN A 118 -16.83 -12.73 20.92
C GLN A 118 -16.30 -14.16 20.74
N GLN A 119 -15.68 -14.49 19.59
CA GLN A 119 -15.13 -15.83 19.37
C GLN A 119 -13.68 -15.92 19.87
N PRO A 120 -13.28 -17.03 20.53
CA PRO A 120 -11.92 -17.21 21.01
C PRO A 120 -10.96 -17.29 19.82
N LEU A 121 -9.92 -16.45 19.85
CA LEU A 121 -8.88 -16.41 18.82
C LEU A 121 -8.13 -17.74 18.75
N SER A 122 -8.02 -18.32 17.55
CA SER A 122 -7.18 -19.50 17.33
C SER A 122 -5.71 -19.12 17.36
N LYS A 123 -5.03 -19.35 18.50
CA LYS A 123 -3.61 -19.02 18.68
C LYS A 123 -2.70 -19.66 17.62
N ALA A 124 -2.99 -20.91 17.24
CA ALA A 124 -2.20 -21.64 16.25
C ALA A 124 -2.37 -21.05 14.85
N ASN A 125 -3.61 -20.76 14.42
CA ASN A 125 -3.87 -20.16 13.11
C ASN A 125 -3.28 -18.74 13.03
N THR A 126 -3.43 -17.95 14.09
CA THR A 126 -2.84 -16.62 14.17
C THR A 126 -1.32 -16.66 14.10
N LEU A 127 -0.67 -17.63 14.75
CA LEU A 127 0.78 -17.80 14.66
C LEU A 127 1.23 -18.20 13.25
N ILE A 128 0.53 -19.13 12.60
CA ILE A 128 0.84 -19.54 11.21
C ILE A 128 0.71 -18.35 10.27
N LYS A 129 -0.39 -17.59 10.36
CA LYS A 129 -0.59 -16.36 9.60
C LYS A 129 0.54 -15.37 9.82
N LEU A 130 0.88 -15.11 11.08
CA LEU A 130 1.96 -14.18 11.43
C LEU A 130 3.28 -14.63 10.79
N LEU A 131 3.62 -15.92 10.88
CA LEU A 131 4.87 -16.42 10.29
C LEU A 131 4.87 -16.29 8.77
N LEU A 132 3.77 -16.66 8.09
CA LEU A 132 3.66 -16.56 6.64
C LEU A 132 3.72 -15.10 6.17
N ASP A 133 3.07 -14.19 6.89
CA ASP A 133 3.04 -12.76 6.55
C ASP A 133 4.43 -12.12 6.78
N GLN A 134 5.04 -12.38 7.93
CA GLN A 134 6.34 -11.82 8.29
C GLN A 134 7.52 -12.43 7.52
N THR A 135 7.35 -13.60 6.89
CA THR A 135 8.42 -14.25 6.11
C THR A 135 8.16 -14.16 4.61
N LEU A 136 7.24 -14.96 4.09
CA LEU A 136 6.99 -15.08 2.65
C LEU A 136 6.42 -13.79 2.07
N ALA A 137 5.40 -13.22 2.69
CA ALA A 137 4.75 -12.02 2.17
C ALA A 137 5.67 -10.81 2.29
N ALA A 138 6.32 -10.64 3.44
CA ALA A 138 7.28 -9.57 3.66
C ALA A 138 8.48 -9.66 2.70
N ALA A 139 9.09 -10.84 2.54
CA ALA A 139 10.20 -11.02 1.60
C ALA A 139 9.78 -10.76 0.16
N ALA A 140 8.62 -11.28 -0.26
CA ALA A 140 8.08 -11.05 -1.60
C ALA A 140 7.79 -9.56 -1.85
N ASN A 141 7.18 -8.86 -0.88
CA ASN A 141 6.89 -7.43 -0.99
C ASN A 141 8.17 -6.58 -1.06
N THR A 142 9.19 -6.92 -0.26
CA THR A 142 10.49 -6.23 -0.28
C THR A 142 11.16 -6.38 -1.65
N LEU A 143 11.23 -7.61 -2.18
CA LEU A 143 11.82 -7.85 -3.50
C LEU A 143 11.01 -7.20 -4.61
N LEU A 144 9.67 -7.29 -4.56
CA LEU A 144 8.79 -6.70 -5.56
C LEU A 144 8.96 -5.19 -5.62
N TYR A 145 9.02 -4.52 -4.46
CA TYR A 145 9.25 -3.08 -4.40
C TYR A 145 10.60 -2.70 -5.00
N SER A 146 11.68 -3.33 -4.53
CA SER A 146 13.03 -2.94 -4.93
C SER A 146 13.27 -3.21 -6.41
N VAL A 147 12.90 -4.40 -6.91
CA VAL A 147 13.00 -4.73 -8.35
C VAL A 147 12.16 -3.77 -9.19
N PHE A 148 10.93 -3.46 -8.78
CA PHE A 148 10.09 -2.50 -9.49
C PHE A 148 10.73 -1.11 -9.52
N ALA A 149 11.15 -0.59 -8.37
CA ALA A 149 11.69 0.76 -8.25
C ALA A 149 12.98 0.93 -9.07
N HIS A 150 13.92 -0.02 -8.98
CA HIS A 150 15.17 0.03 -9.71
C HIS A 150 15.00 -0.22 -11.21
N SER A 151 14.19 -1.19 -11.62
CA SER A 151 13.94 -1.45 -13.05
C SER A 151 13.23 -0.28 -13.72
N LEU A 152 12.24 0.31 -13.06
CA LEU A 152 11.50 1.44 -13.61
C LEU A 152 12.43 2.66 -13.75
N ARG A 153 13.22 2.99 -12.71
CA ARG A 153 14.20 4.08 -12.80
C ARG A 153 15.27 3.84 -13.86
N ALA A 154 15.78 2.62 -13.99
CA ALA A 154 16.78 2.28 -14.99
C ALA A 154 16.23 2.35 -16.43
N ALA A 155 14.93 2.07 -16.62
CA ALA A 155 14.26 2.17 -17.90
C ALA A 155 14.00 3.63 -18.30
N MET A 156 13.81 4.54 -17.34
CA MET A 156 13.52 5.94 -17.62
C MET A 156 14.79 6.77 -17.86
N HIS A 157 14.70 7.70 -18.81
CA HIS A 157 15.74 8.70 -19.07
C HIS A 157 15.87 9.70 -17.90
N PRO A 158 16.97 10.49 -17.82
CA PRO A 158 17.16 11.50 -16.78
C PRO A 158 15.91 12.35 -16.58
N GLN A 159 15.41 12.36 -15.35
CA GLN A 159 14.09 12.91 -15.02
C GLN A 159 14.21 14.44 -14.90
N PRO A 160 13.39 15.22 -15.64
CA PRO A 160 13.20 16.62 -15.29
C PRO A 160 12.42 16.68 -13.98
N ALA A 161 12.87 17.51 -13.03
CA ALA A 161 12.11 17.79 -11.82
C ALA A 161 10.84 18.57 -12.19
N LEU A 162 9.71 17.86 -12.31
CA LEU A 162 8.45 18.43 -12.75
C LEU A 162 7.61 18.82 -11.53
N ALA A 163 7.37 20.11 -11.34
CA ALA A 163 6.60 20.67 -10.23
C ALA A 163 5.07 20.52 -10.39
N SER A 164 4.59 20.13 -11.57
CA SER A 164 3.17 19.97 -11.89
C SER A 164 2.80 18.49 -12.04
N PRO A 165 1.75 18.00 -11.35
CA PRO A 165 1.35 16.60 -11.40
C PRO A 165 0.80 16.20 -12.78
N LEU A 166 0.12 17.11 -13.48
CA LEU A 166 -0.40 16.85 -14.82
C LEU A 166 0.73 16.73 -15.84
N ASP A 167 1.78 17.53 -15.70
CA ASP A 167 2.90 17.49 -16.62
C ASP A 167 3.77 16.25 -16.37
N ALA A 168 3.94 15.85 -15.10
CA ALA A 168 4.54 14.56 -14.76
C ALA A 168 3.72 13.36 -15.27
N LEU A 169 2.39 13.43 -15.16
CA LEU A 169 1.51 12.38 -15.70
C LEU A 169 1.60 12.32 -17.23
N ARG A 170 1.57 13.47 -17.91
CA ARG A 170 1.74 13.53 -19.37
C ARG A 170 3.13 13.05 -19.80
N PHE A 171 4.16 13.38 -19.04
CA PHE A 171 5.51 12.89 -19.27
C PHE A 171 5.55 11.36 -19.19
N LEU A 172 5.03 10.77 -18.11
CA LEU A 172 4.97 9.31 -17.94
C LEU A 172 4.08 8.63 -18.99
N ALA A 173 2.93 9.20 -19.31
CA ALA A 173 2.02 8.67 -20.33
C ALA A 173 2.63 8.74 -21.74
N GLY A 174 3.29 9.86 -22.07
CA GLY A 174 3.98 10.08 -23.34
C GLY A 174 5.22 9.19 -23.50
N GLN A 175 5.94 8.92 -22.40
CA GLN A 175 6.99 7.91 -22.36
C GLN A 175 6.40 6.53 -22.71
N TRP A 176 5.32 6.12 -22.05
CA TRP A 176 4.71 4.80 -22.28
C TRP A 176 4.17 4.63 -23.71
N SER A 177 3.54 5.64 -24.29
CA SER A 177 3.03 5.57 -25.67
C SER A 177 4.15 5.45 -26.70
N SER A 178 5.28 6.13 -26.48
CA SER A 178 6.41 6.15 -27.41
C SER A 178 7.22 4.84 -27.41
N SER A 179 7.10 4.01 -26.37
CA SER A 179 7.69 2.66 -26.32
C SER A 179 7.01 1.67 -27.28
N SER A 180 5.78 1.94 -27.71
CA SER A 180 4.99 1.02 -28.56
C SER A 180 5.15 1.30 -30.07
N SER A 181 5.73 2.44 -30.44
CA SER A 181 5.99 2.85 -31.82
C SER A 181 7.50 2.90 -32.09
N SER A 182 8.18 1.77 -31.92
CA SER A 182 9.56 1.59 -32.39
C SER A 182 9.57 1.33 -33.90
N SER A 183 9.18 2.33 -34.68
CA SER A 183 9.58 2.43 -36.08
C SER A 183 9.88 3.88 -36.43
N SER A 184 11.18 4.18 -36.49
CA SER A 184 11.83 5.23 -37.29
C SER A 184 11.28 6.66 -37.19
N SER A 185 12.02 7.54 -36.51
CA SER A 185 12.85 8.56 -37.18
C SER A 185 13.36 9.57 -36.16
N SER A 186 14.69 9.70 -36.09
CA SER A 186 15.37 10.78 -35.41
C SER A 186 15.14 12.09 -36.19
N SER A 187 14.24 12.93 -35.73
CA SER A 187 14.22 14.35 -36.08
C SER A 187 14.49 15.17 -34.82
N SER A 188 15.65 15.82 -34.83
CA SER A 188 16.04 16.86 -33.90
C SER A 188 15.11 18.06 -34.08
N SER A 189 14.06 18.15 -33.27
CA SER A 189 13.35 19.41 -33.04
C SER A 189 13.50 19.79 -31.58
N SER A 190 14.02 21.00 -31.36
CA SER A 190 14.22 21.70 -30.10
C SER A 190 12.89 22.09 -29.42
N GLY A 191 12.03 21.10 -29.20
CA GLY A 191 10.86 21.20 -28.33
C GLY A 191 11.11 20.39 -27.08
N GLU A 192 10.73 20.94 -25.92
CA GLU A 192 10.63 20.24 -24.62
C GLU A 192 9.54 19.16 -24.66
N GLY A 193 9.63 18.24 -25.62
CA GLY A 193 8.77 17.08 -25.74
C GLY A 193 9.28 15.92 -24.87
N PRO A 194 8.39 15.03 -24.42
CA PRO A 194 8.80 13.86 -23.66
C PRO A 194 9.77 13.03 -24.50
N GLY A 195 10.95 12.73 -23.94
CA GLY A 195 11.96 11.89 -24.57
C GLY A 195 11.44 10.46 -24.86
N PRO A 196 12.26 9.61 -25.51
CA PRO A 196 11.88 8.23 -25.83
C PRO A 196 11.40 7.49 -24.57
N GLY A 197 10.46 6.55 -24.77
CA GLY A 197 9.78 5.83 -23.69
C GLY A 197 10.69 5.03 -22.77
N PRO A 198 10.12 4.37 -21.73
CA PRO A 198 10.92 3.54 -20.83
C PRO A 198 11.57 2.45 -21.67
N ASP A 199 12.89 2.48 -21.77
CA ASP A 199 13.63 1.52 -22.55
C ASP A 199 14.09 0.40 -21.63
N PHE A 200 13.24 -0.62 -21.51
CA PHE A 200 13.53 -1.80 -20.71
C PHE A 200 14.73 -2.60 -21.24
N ALA A 201 15.17 -2.39 -22.49
CA ALA A 201 16.39 -3.01 -22.99
C ALA A 201 17.66 -2.40 -22.37
N ARG A 202 17.57 -1.19 -21.79
CA ARG A 202 18.66 -0.56 -21.01
C ARG A 202 18.74 -1.04 -19.57
N VAL A 203 17.71 -1.74 -19.10
CA VAL A 203 17.68 -2.25 -17.73
C VAL A 203 18.70 -3.37 -17.60
N ARG A 204 19.79 -3.08 -16.90
CA ARG A 204 20.76 -4.10 -16.50
C ARG A 204 20.20 -4.87 -15.32
N TRP A 205 19.57 -6.01 -15.60
CA TRP A 205 18.95 -6.86 -14.58
C TRP A 205 19.91 -7.28 -13.46
N GLU A 206 21.19 -7.45 -13.77
CA GLU A 206 22.22 -7.74 -12.77
C GLU A 206 22.33 -6.62 -11.73
N ALA A 207 22.36 -5.36 -12.17
CA ALA A 207 22.44 -4.20 -11.27
C ALA A 207 21.14 -4.01 -10.47
N VAL A 208 19.99 -4.25 -11.09
CA VAL A 208 18.68 -4.23 -10.40
C VAL A 208 18.64 -5.28 -9.30
N TRP A 209 19.13 -6.49 -9.60
CA TRP A 209 19.16 -7.58 -8.64
C TRP A 209 20.17 -7.33 -7.50
N GLU A 210 21.35 -6.80 -7.81
CA GLU A 210 22.37 -6.44 -6.82
C GLU A 210 21.84 -5.38 -5.85
N ALA A 211 21.19 -4.32 -6.37
CA ALA A 211 20.54 -3.30 -5.55
C ALA A 211 19.45 -3.91 -4.67
N ALA A 212 18.60 -4.78 -5.23
CA ALA A 212 17.56 -5.47 -4.48
C ALA A 212 18.11 -6.37 -3.37
N GLN A 213 19.22 -7.07 -3.60
CA GLN A 213 19.90 -7.84 -2.56
C GLN A 213 20.46 -6.96 -1.45
N GLY A 214 21.04 -5.81 -1.79
CA GLY A 214 21.58 -4.85 -0.83
C GLY A 214 20.51 -4.26 0.10
N GLU A 215 19.32 -3.96 -0.44
CA GLU A 215 18.21 -3.37 0.29
C GLU A 215 17.35 -4.42 1.03
N PHE A 216 17.41 -5.68 0.61
CA PHE A 216 16.51 -6.74 1.07
C PHE A 216 16.51 -6.89 2.60
N TRP A 217 17.68 -7.15 3.20
CA TRP A 217 17.77 -7.41 4.63
C TRP A 217 17.46 -6.19 5.49
N PRO A 218 18.01 -4.99 5.21
CA PRO A 218 17.65 -3.78 5.93
C PRO A 218 16.14 -3.53 5.94
N MET A 219 15.51 -3.65 4.77
CA MET A 219 14.08 -3.38 4.62
C MET A 219 13.22 -4.46 5.27
N LEU A 220 13.57 -5.74 5.10
CA LEU A 220 12.85 -6.84 5.76
C LEU A 220 12.93 -6.72 7.29
N LEU A 221 14.13 -6.50 7.84
CA LEU A 221 14.33 -6.36 9.29
C LEU A 221 13.65 -5.12 9.86
N ALA A 222 13.63 -4.01 9.12
CA ALA A 222 12.88 -2.81 9.52
C ALA A 222 11.38 -3.11 9.62
N GLY A 223 10.81 -3.84 8.65
CA GLY A 223 9.42 -4.28 8.69
C GLY A 223 9.15 -5.24 9.85
N LEU A 224 10.03 -6.21 10.09
CA LEU A 224 9.94 -7.16 11.20
C LEU A 224 10.02 -6.48 12.58
N ARG A 225 10.62 -5.30 12.68
CA ARG A 225 10.65 -4.52 13.92
C ARG A 225 9.43 -3.63 14.07
N LEU A 226 8.99 -3.00 12.99
CA LEU A 226 7.90 -2.04 13.01
C LEU A 226 6.54 -2.72 13.22
N TRP A 227 6.20 -3.72 12.41
CA TRP A 227 4.83 -4.25 12.36
C TRP A 227 4.40 -4.99 13.64
N PRO A 228 5.25 -5.82 14.28
CA PRO A 228 4.89 -6.42 15.57
C PRO A 228 4.72 -5.38 16.68
N LEU A 229 5.53 -4.31 16.68
CA LEU A 229 5.41 -3.22 17.64
C LEU A 229 4.10 -2.45 17.43
N VAL A 230 3.77 -2.12 16.18
CA VAL A 230 2.51 -1.47 15.82
C VAL A 230 1.33 -2.32 16.25
N ALA A 231 1.34 -3.62 15.94
CA ALA A 231 0.30 -4.55 16.37
C ALA A 231 0.16 -4.58 17.89
N LEU A 232 1.26 -4.67 18.63
CA LEU A 232 1.26 -4.65 20.09
C LEU A 232 0.63 -3.37 20.64
N LEU A 233 1.02 -2.20 20.13
CA LEU A 233 0.43 -0.91 20.55
C LEU A 233 -1.05 -0.84 20.21
N ASN A 234 -1.43 -1.33 19.04
CA ASN A 234 -2.81 -1.36 18.56
C ASN A 234 -3.73 -2.18 19.47
N PHE A 235 -3.25 -3.33 19.96
CA PHE A 235 -4.02 -4.24 20.81
C PHE A 235 -3.89 -3.97 22.31
N SER A 236 -2.84 -3.27 22.76
CA SER A 236 -2.62 -2.99 24.18
C SER A 236 -3.15 -1.62 24.64
N LEU A 237 -2.95 -0.57 23.84
CA LEU A 237 -3.20 0.82 24.27
C LEU A 237 -4.51 1.40 23.73
N ILE A 238 -4.99 0.90 22.58
CA ILE A 238 -6.11 1.52 21.87
C ILE A 238 -7.33 0.59 21.84
N ARG A 239 -8.36 0.95 22.60
CA ARG A 239 -9.62 0.18 22.65
C ARG A 239 -10.59 0.53 21.51
N SER A 240 -10.52 1.74 20.97
CA SER A 240 -11.43 2.18 19.89
C SER A 240 -11.00 1.64 18.53
N VAL A 241 -11.97 1.33 17.68
CA VAL A 241 -11.69 0.87 16.30
C VAL A 241 -11.07 1.99 15.47
N GLN A 242 -11.61 3.22 15.62
CA GLN A 242 -11.14 4.40 14.91
C GLN A 242 -9.69 4.74 15.28
N GLY A 243 -9.34 4.67 16.57
CA GLY A 243 -7.98 4.90 17.02
C GLY A 243 -6.99 3.86 16.48
N ARG A 244 -7.43 2.60 16.39
CA ARG A 244 -6.59 1.53 15.85
C ARG A 244 -6.31 1.70 14.36
N ASN A 245 -7.32 2.12 13.60
CA ASN A 245 -7.18 2.46 12.19
C ASN A 245 -6.25 3.66 12.01
N LEU A 246 -6.36 4.67 12.88
CA LEU A 246 -5.49 5.85 12.83
C LEU A 246 -4.02 5.49 13.10
N LEU A 247 -3.74 4.73 14.15
CA LEU A 247 -2.38 4.28 14.47
C LEU A 247 -1.77 3.50 13.29
N SER A 248 -2.55 2.59 12.71
CA SER A 248 -2.13 1.79 11.56
C SER A 248 -1.87 2.67 10.33
N GLY A 249 -2.69 3.70 10.11
CA GLY A 249 -2.49 4.68 9.04
C GLY A 249 -1.24 5.54 9.24
N VAL A 250 -0.97 6.00 10.46
CA VAL A 250 0.25 6.76 10.81
C VAL A 250 1.50 5.89 10.66
N ALA A 251 1.45 4.65 11.14
CA ALA A 251 2.53 3.69 10.94
C ALA A 251 2.76 3.42 9.45
N GLY A 252 1.70 3.27 8.66
CA GLY A 252 1.75 3.11 7.21
C GLY A 252 2.38 4.32 6.49
N LEU A 253 2.04 5.54 6.93
CA LEU A 253 2.66 6.77 6.42
C LEU A 253 4.17 6.79 6.70
N GLY A 254 4.58 6.49 7.94
CA GLY A 254 5.99 6.43 8.32
C GLY A 254 6.76 5.35 7.56
N TRP A 255 6.15 4.17 7.38
CA TRP A 255 6.71 3.09 6.56
C TRP A 255 6.87 3.53 5.10
N GLY A 256 5.86 4.20 4.53
CA GLY A 256 5.92 4.71 3.16
C GLY A 256 7.05 5.73 2.97
N VAL A 257 7.27 6.62 3.94
CA VAL A 257 8.40 7.57 3.92
C VAL A 257 9.72 6.80 3.92
N TYR A 258 9.87 5.83 4.83
CA TYR A 258 11.08 4.99 4.91
C TYR A 258 11.35 4.27 3.58
N VAL A 259 10.33 3.66 2.98
CA VAL A 259 10.41 2.95 1.70
C VAL A 259 10.83 3.89 0.57
N CYS A 260 10.23 5.09 0.48
CA CYS A 260 10.61 6.09 -0.51
C CYS A 260 12.07 6.57 -0.37
N LEU A 261 12.57 6.70 0.87
CA LEU A 261 13.95 7.10 1.14
C LEU A 261 14.94 5.95 0.93
N ALA A 262 14.56 4.72 1.26
CA ALA A 262 15.43 3.55 1.15
C ALA A 262 15.72 3.15 -0.31
N ALA A 263 14.85 3.53 -1.24
CA ALA A 263 15.04 3.30 -2.67
C ALA A 263 15.60 4.51 -3.41
N GLN A 264 16.05 5.57 -2.73
CA GLN A 264 16.79 6.68 -3.34
C GLN A 264 18.27 6.31 -3.48
#